data_AF-A0A4U6TGS8-F1
#
_entry.id   AF-A0A4U6TGS8-F1
#
_cell.length_a   1.000
_cell.length_b   1.000
_cell.length_c   1.000
_cell.angle_alpha   90.00
_cell.angle_beta   90.00
_cell.angle_gamma   90.00
#
_symmetry.space_group_name_H-M   'P 1'
#
loop_
_entity.id
_entity.type
_entity.pdbx_description
1 polymer ?
#
loop_
_entity_poly.entity_id
_entity_poly.type
_entity_poly.pdbx_seq_one_letter_code
_entity_poly.pdbx_strand_id
1 'polypeptide(L)'
;MCPPHERRPRVASHFVLLACLVLLAPTRVAGAGMPATFIFGDSLVDAGNNNYIVSLSKANYPPNGIDFLGHQPTGRYTNGRTIVDILGQEMGLGGFVPPYMSPETTGDALLRGVNYASGGGGILNQTGSIFGGRLNLDAQIDNYANSRHDLIALHGEVAAVSLLRGALFSVTMGSNDFINNYLTPILSVPERASTPPAAFIGAMIAKYRQQLARLYLLDARKVVVANVGPIGCIPYQRETNPSAAAACAEFPNQLARSFNRRLRALVDELGAALPGSRFVYADVYHIVSDIIANYRSHGVVKESFGGWEKCCEIIVILSISLLSFVQGSRWRTRRAATWAGGSAGWCRAGRRRGTARTGPSTCSGTPTTPATPPTRSSPAGSSTAAHRTSRRSTCAS
;
A
#
# COMPACT_ATOMS: atom_id res chain seq x y z
N MET A 1 34.69 6.68 27.91
CA MET A 1 33.65 7.14 28.86
C MET A 1 32.76 8.14 28.13
N CYS A 2 31.44 8.12 28.36
CA CYS A 2 30.51 9.14 27.83
C CYS A 2 29.80 9.81 29.01
N PRO A 3 29.47 11.12 28.93
CA PRO A 3 28.76 11.81 30.00
C PRO A 3 27.30 11.34 30.12
N PRO A 4 26.70 11.36 31.32
CA PRO A 4 25.31 10.98 31.53
C PRO A 4 24.36 12.11 31.08
N HIS A 5 23.42 11.81 30.17
CA HIS A 5 22.38 12.76 29.80
C HIS A 5 21.22 12.71 30.82
N GLU A 6 20.76 13.87 31.29
CA GLU A 6 19.76 13.98 32.35
C GLU A 6 18.40 13.33 31.99
N ARG A 7 17.76 12.69 32.97
CA ARG A 7 16.39 12.17 32.84
C ARG A 7 15.37 13.24 33.20
N ARG A 8 14.81 13.94 32.22
CA ARG A 8 13.58 14.74 32.43
C ARG A 8 12.36 13.80 32.65
N PRO A 9 11.45 14.09 33.59
CA PRO A 9 10.43 13.14 34.03
C PRO A 9 9.27 12.97 33.05
N ARG A 10 9.06 11.74 32.54
CA ARG A 10 7.99 11.37 31.60
C ARG A 10 6.59 11.20 32.25
N VAL A 11 6.18 12.09 33.15
CA VAL A 11 4.96 11.91 33.96
C VAL A 11 3.72 12.59 33.34
N ALA A 12 3.87 13.75 32.71
CA ALA A 12 2.73 14.52 32.18
C ALA A 12 2.03 13.83 30.97
N SER A 13 2.79 13.15 30.11
CA SER A 13 2.27 12.60 28.84
C SER A 13 1.21 11.49 29.03
N HIS A 14 1.32 10.69 30.09
CA HIS A 14 0.40 9.57 30.34
C HIS A 14 -0.99 10.03 30.79
N PHE A 15 -1.12 11.17 31.48
CA PHE A 15 -2.42 11.71 31.86
C PHE A 15 -3.22 12.25 30.66
N VAL A 16 -2.54 12.83 29.66
CA VAL A 16 -3.17 13.28 28.41
C VAL A 16 -3.70 12.08 27.61
N LEU A 17 -2.89 11.02 27.49
CA LEU A 17 -3.30 9.78 26.81
C LEU A 17 -4.55 9.13 27.41
N LEU A 18 -4.66 9.05 28.74
CA LEU A 18 -5.84 8.48 29.40
C LEU A 18 -7.10 9.36 29.24
N ALA A 19 -6.95 10.69 29.31
CA ALA A 19 -8.06 11.62 29.13
C ALA A 19 -8.64 11.56 27.71
N CYS A 20 -7.79 11.44 26.67
CA CYS A 20 -8.24 11.25 25.29
C CYS A 20 -8.98 9.91 25.10
N LEU A 21 -8.54 8.82 25.73
CA LEU A 21 -9.17 7.50 25.58
C LEU A 21 -10.63 7.46 26.09
N VAL A 22 -10.96 8.19 27.17
CA VAL A 22 -12.33 8.25 27.70
C VAL A 22 -13.24 9.11 26.81
N LEU A 23 -12.70 10.17 26.20
CA LEU A 23 -13.44 11.02 25.24
C LEU A 23 -13.57 10.42 23.83
N LEU A 24 -12.93 9.27 23.57
CA LEU A 24 -13.02 8.51 22.32
C LEU A 24 -13.93 7.28 22.42
N ALA A 25 -14.65 7.09 23.53
CA ALA A 25 -15.66 6.04 23.65
C ALA A 25 -16.78 6.28 22.62
N PRO A 26 -16.97 5.40 21.61
CA PRO A 26 -17.91 5.68 20.54
C PRO A 26 -19.35 5.50 21.03
N THR A 27 -20.18 6.53 20.83
CA THR A 27 -21.63 6.34 20.67
C THR A 27 -21.84 5.50 19.41
N ARG A 28 -21.82 4.16 19.57
CA ARG A 28 -22.02 3.22 18.46
C ARG A 28 -23.42 3.42 17.87
N VAL A 29 -23.50 4.08 16.73
CA VAL A 29 -24.64 3.95 15.82
C VAL A 29 -24.61 2.52 15.30
N ALA A 30 -25.36 1.64 15.95
CA ALA A 30 -25.48 0.24 15.55
C ALA A 30 -26.11 0.18 14.14
N GLY A 31 -25.39 -0.44 13.19
CA GLY A 31 -25.87 -0.66 11.81
C GLY A 31 -24.95 -0.13 10.70
N ALA A 32 -24.07 0.83 10.98
CA ALA A 32 -23.13 1.34 9.98
C ALA A 32 -21.90 0.42 9.86
N GLY A 33 -21.90 -0.49 8.87
CA GLY A 33 -20.69 -1.21 8.45
C GLY A 33 -19.64 -0.26 7.84
N MET A 34 -18.41 -0.75 7.63
CA MET A 34 -17.39 0.06 6.95
C MET A 34 -17.85 0.42 5.52
N PRO A 35 -17.63 1.66 5.05
CA PRO A 35 -17.63 1.97 3.63
C PRO A 35 -16.84 0.97 2.79
N ALA A 36 -17.41 0.53 1.67
CA ALA A 36 -16.66 -0.15 0.62
C ALA A 36 -15.45 0.69 0.19
N THR A 37 -14.33 0.06 -0.18
CA THR A 37 -13.08 0.77 -0.49
C THR A 37 -12.58 0.44 -1.89
N PHE A 38 -12.58 1.43 -2.79
CA PHE A 38 -12.13 1.30 -4.18
C PHE A 38 -10.74 1.94 -4.38
N ILE A 39 -9.79 1.16 -4.88
CA ILE A 39 -8.37 1.51 -4.89
C ILE A 39 -7.86 1.62 -6.33
N PHE A 40 -7.15 2.71 -6.62
CA PHE A 40 -6.55 3.03 -7.91
C PHE A 40 -5.10 3.44 -7.69
N GLY A 41 -4.21 3.12 -8.62
CA GLY A 41 -2.80 3.49 -8.51
C GLY A 41 -1.80 2.58 -9.18
N ASP A 42 -0.55 2.75 -8.80
CA ASP A 42 0.59 1.95 -9.25
C ASP A 42 0.92 0.78 -8.30
N SER A 43 2.13 0.23 -8.45
CA SER A 43 2.66 -0.89 -7.66
C SER A 43 2.64 -0.65 -6.14
N LEU A 44 2.61 0.61 -5.67
CA LEU A 44 2.53 0.95 -4.24
C LEU A 44 1.24 0.45 -3.56
N VAL A 45 0.19 0.18 -4.35
CA VAL A 45 -1.13 -0.26 -3.86
C VAL A 45 -1.75 -1.42 -4.67
N ASP A 46 -1.01 -2.03 -5.61
CA ASP A 46 -1.47 -3.19 -6.40
C ASP A 46 -1.67 -4.44 -5.51
N ALA A 47 -2.87 -5.03 -5.54
CA ALA A 47 -3.22 -6.24 -4.80
C ALA A 47 -2.88 -7.56 -5.53
N GLY A 48 -2.44 -7.48 -6.80
CA GLY A 48 -2.11 -8.62 -7.65
C GLY A 48 -2.70 -8.56 -9.07
N ASN A 49 -3.21 -7.42 -9.54
CA ASN A 49 -3.81 -7.29 -10.88
C ASN A 49 -2.82 -7.67 -11.99
N ASN A 50 -1.56 -7.29 -11.82
CA ASN A 50 -0.50 -7.57 -12.78
C ASN A 50 -0.23 -9.08 -13.00
N ASN A 51 -0.70 -9.95 -12.11
CA ASN A 51 -0.56 -11.40 -12.27
C ASN A 51 -1.30 -11.89 -13.54
N TYR A 52 -2.48 -11.32 -13.81
CA TYR A 52 -3.44 -11.76 -14.82
C TYR A 52 -3.24 -11.16 -16.23
N ILE A 53 -2.26 -10.26 -16.39
CA ILE A 53 -1.91 -9.62 -17.67
C ILE A 53 -0.50 -10.03 -18.13
N VAL A 54 -0.22 -9.91 -19.42
CA VAL A 54 1.12 -10.17 -19.99
C VAL A 54 2.01 -8.95 -19.73
N SER A 55 2.67 -8.94 -18.57
CA SER A 55 3.54 -7.85 -18.10
C SER A 55 4.90 -8.36 -17.63
N LEU A 56 5.93 -7.52 -17.83
CA LEU A 56 7.22 -7.65 -17.16
C LEU A 56 7.18 -7.06 -15.73
N SER A 57 6.26 -6.13 -15.46
CA SER A 57 6.04 -5.61 -14.12
C SER A 57 5.13 -6.59 -13.36
N LYS A 58 5.72 -7.46 -12.55
CA LYS A 58 4.99 -8.37 -11.64
C LYS A 58 5.71 -8.47 -10.29
N ALA A 59 4.98 -8.90 -9.27
CA ALA A 59 5.52 -9.19 -7.93
C ALA A 59 5.01 -10.56 -7.41
N ASN A 60 4.80 -11.52 -8.31
CA ASN A 60 4.36 -12.88 -8.00
C ASN A 60 5.55 -13.85 -7.80
N TYR A 61 6.68 -13.35 -7.31
CA TYR A 61 7.89 -14.11 -7.02
C TYR A 61 8.60 -13.58 -5.76
N PRO A 62 9.33 -14.42 -4.99
CA PRO A 62 10.07 -13.99 -3.81
C PRO A 62 11.12 -12.90 -4.14
N PRO A 63 11.41 -11.95 -3.22
CA PRO A 63 11.01 -11.91 -1.81
C PRO A 63 9.62 -11.33 -1.54
N ASN A 64 8.83 -10.98 -2.57
CA ASN A 64 7.48 -10.46 -2.34
C ASN A 64 6.60 -11.49 -1.61
N GLY A 65 5.76 -11.04 -0.69
CA GLY A 65 4.82 -11.89 0.07
C GLY A 65 5.39 -12.79 1.18
N ILE A 66 6.69 -12.77 1.49
CA ILE A 66 7.28 -13.58 2.57
C ILE A 66 6.72 -13.25 3.98
N ASP A 67 6.27 -12.01 4.20
CA ASP A 67 5.64 -11.51 5.43
C ASP A 67 4.11 -11.35 5.30
N PHE A 68 3.53 -11.84 4.19
CA PHE A 68 2.09 -11.85 3.97
C PHE A 68 1.44 -13.14 4.49
N LEU A 69 0.11 -13.17 4.58
CA LEU A 69 -0.61 -14.37 5.02
C LEU A 69 -0.30 -15.56 4.09
N GLY A 70 0.16 -16.66 4.67
CA GLY A 70 0.59 -17.86 3.94
C GLY A 70 2.04 -17.83 3.45
N HIS A 71 2.78 -16.73 3.63
CA HIS A 71 4.18 -16.57 3.21
C HIS A 71 4.41 -16.82 1.70
N GLN A 72 3.48 -16.37 0.84
CA GLN A 72 3.53 -16.53 -0.61
C GLN A 72 3.39 -15.19 -1.36
N PRO A 73 4.06 -15.01 -2.52
CA PRO A 73 3.91 -13.82 -3.35
C PRO A 73 2.49 -13.68 -3.92
N THR A 74 1.75 -12.62 -3.57
CA THR A 74 0.41 -12.38 -4.12
C THR A 74 0.39 -11.46 -5.34
N GLY A 75 1.53 -10.92 -5.79
CA GLY A 75 1.57 -9.81 -6.75
C GLY A 75 1.56 -8.41 -6.11
N ARG A 76 1.57 -8.32 -4.77
CA ARG A 76 1.88 -7.09 -4.03
C ARG A 76 3.38 -6.79 -4.12
N TYR A 77 3.76 -5.54 -4.42
CA TYR A 77 5.17 -5.12 -4.56
C TYR A 77 5.80 -4.81 -3.20
N THR A 78 5.81 -5.80 -2.31
CA THR A 78 6.35 -5.72 -0.94
C THR A 78 6.47 -7.13 -0.37
N ASN A 79 7.32 -7.31 0.65
CA ASN A 79 7.36 -8.55 1.42
C ASN A 79 6.01 -8.88 2.07
N GLY A 80 5.17 -7.88 2.37
CA GLY A 80 3.95 -8.07 3.18
C GLY A 80 2.74 -7.30 2.66
N ARG A 81 2.16 -6.47 3.54
CA ARG A 81 0.95 -5.69 3.27
C ARG A 81 1.29 -4.33 2.63
N THR A 82 0.47 -3.88 1.69
CA THR A 82 0.52 -2.50 1.14
C THR A 82 -0.11 -1.50 2.12
N ILE A 83 -0.01 -0.19 1.84
CA ILE A 83 -0.65 0.81 2.70
C ILE A 83 -2.18 0.64 2.77
N VAL A 84 -2.82 0.28 1.66
CA VAL A 84 -4.29 0.12 1.59
C VAL A 84 -4.76 -1.13 2.34
N ASP A 85 -3.93 -2.19 2.37
CA ASP A 85 -4.18 -3.37 3.21
C ASP A 85 -4.14 -3.02 4.71
N ILE A 86 -3.10 -2.28 5.13
CA ILE A 86 -2.92 -1.85 6.53
C ILE A 86 -4.07 -0.91 6.94
N LEU A 87 -4.34 0.14 6.15
CA LEU A 87 -5.44 1.07 6.42
C LEU A 87 -6.80 0.37 6.45
N GLY A 88 -7.04 -0.61 5.57
CA GLY A 88 -8.25 -1.42 5.61
C GLY A 88 -8.40 -2.15 6.95
N GLN A 89 -7.36 -2.87 7.39
CA GLN A 89 -7.37 -3.59 8.66
C GLN A 89 -7.56 -2.66 9.87
N GLU A 90 -6.88 -1.51 9.92
CA GLU A 90 -7.06 -0.49 10.97
C GLU A 90 -8.46 0.14 10.99
N MET A 91 -9.15 0.21 9.83
CA MET A 91 -10.56 0.60 9.77
C MET A 91 -11.54 -0.54 10.14
N GLY A 92 -11.06 -1.79 10.24
CA GLY A 92 -11.86 -2.96 10.61
C GLY A 92 -12.32 -3.85 9.44
N LEU A 93 -11.63 -3.87 8.31
CA LEU A 93 -11.93 -4.79 7.20
C LEU A 93 -11.56 -6.22 7.63
N GLY A 94 -12.51 -7.14 7.57
CA GLY A 94 -12.31 -8.57 7.88
C GLY A 94 -11.48 -9.36 6.84
N GLY A 95 -10.72 -8.67 5.98
CA GLY A 95 -9.96 -9.22 4.87
C GLY A 95 -9.28 -8.12 4.06
N PHE A 96 -8.74 -8.45 2.90
CA PHE A 96 -8.12 -7.48 1.99
C PHE A 96 -9.05 -7.16 0.82
N VAL A 97 -8.90 -5.98 0.23
CA VAL A 97 -9.62 -5.59 -0.99
C VAL A 97 -9.03 -6.38 -2.17
N PRO A 98 -9.85 -7.13 -2.95
CA PRO A 98 -9.35 -8.02 -3.99
C PRO A 98 -8.97 -7.27 -5.29
N PRO A 99 -8.02 -7.81 -6.10
CA PRO A 99 -7.66 -7.23 -7.39
C PRO A 99 -8.77 -7.47 -8.43
N TYR A 100 -9.23 -6.43 -9.13
CA TYR A 100 -10.26 -6.51 -10.18
C TYR A 100 -10.04 -7.63 -11.21
N MET A 101 -8.78 -7.89 -11.59
CA MET A 101 -8.45 -8.90 -12.60
C MET A 101 -8.58 -10.35 -12.10
N SER A 102 -8.90 -10.59 -10.82
CA SER A 102 -9.15 -11.93 -10.27
C SER A 102 -10.53 -12.45 -10.70
N PRO A 103 -10.65 -13.69 -11.24
CA PRO A 103 -11.95 -14.29 -11.56
C PRO A 103 -12.92 -14.38 -10.37
N GLU A 104 -12.39 -14.43 -9.15
CA GLU A 104 -13.12 -14.46 -7.89
C GLU A 104 -13.71 -13.08 -7.50
N THR A 105 -13.33 -12.01 -8.21
CA THR A 105 -13.73 -10.61 -7.91
C THR A 105 -15.02 -10.23 -8.67
N THR A 106 -16.08 -11.01 -8.43
CA THR A 106 -17.38 -10.89 -9.11
C THR A 106 -18.56 -10.94 -8.12
N GLY A 107 -19.74 -10.49 -8.55
CA GLY A 107 -20.96 -10.52 -7.73
C GLY A 107 -20.84 -9.72 -6.43
N ASP A 108 -21.37 -10.28 -5.33
CA ASP A 108 -21.33 -9.70 -3.98
C ASP A 108 -19.90 -9.39 -3.46
N ALA A 109 -18.83 -9.92 -4.08
CA ALA A 109 -17.46 -9.52 -3.75
C ALA A 109 -17.24 -8.02 -3.97
N LEU A 110 -17.89 -7.43 -4.99
CA LEU A 110 -17.83 -6.01 -5.33
C LEU A 110 -18.39 -5.10 -4.22
N LEU A 111 -19.30 -5.61 -3.37
CA LEU A 111 -19.96 -4.84 -2.30
C LEU A 111 -19.00 -4.32 -1.22
N ARG A 112 -17.81 -4.93 -1.08
CA ARG A 112 -16.76 -4.48 -0.15
C ARG A 112 -15.75 -3.52 -0.78
N GLY A 113 -15.85 -3.27 -2.08
CA GLY A 113 -14.88 -2.52 -2.86
C GLY A 113 -13.86 -3.41 -3.57
N VAL A 114 -13.11 -2.81 -4.50
CA VAL A 114 -12.25 -3.50 -5.46
C VAL A 114 -10.96 -2.69 -5.67
N ASN A 115 -9.85 -3.39 -5.91
CA ASN A 115 -8.56 -2.81 -6.20
C ASN A 115 -8.24 -2.91 -7.70
N TYR A 116 -8.16 -1.77 -8.38
CA TYR A 116 -7.84 -1.66 -9.81
C TYR A 116 -6.37 -1.31 -10.08
N ALA A 117 -5.56 -1.08 -9.04
CA ALA A 117 -4.18 -0.63 -9.18
C ALA A 117 -3.28 -1.65 -9.90
N SER A 118 -2.24 -1.16 -10.57
CA SER A 118 -1.43 -1.97 -11.49
C SER A 118 0.02 -1.48 -11.51
N GLY A 119 0.96 -2.40 -11.25
CA GLY A 119 2.39 -2.14 -11.41
C GLY A 119 2.76 -1.59 -12.79
N GLY A 120 3.61 -0.55 -12.82
CA GLY A 120 3.96 0.17 -14.05
C GLY A 120 2.89 1.13 -14.59
N GLY A 121 1.66 1.12 -14.06
CA GLY A 121 0.60 2.07 -14.44
C GLY A 121 0.95 3.54 -14.13
N GLY A 122 0.35 4.48 -14.85
CA GLY A 122 0.57 5.91 -14.70
C GLY A 122 -0.67 6.76 -14.97
N ILE A 123 -0.54 8.07 -14.80
CA ILE A 123 -1.54 9.09 -15.16
C ILE A 123 -1.67 9.18 -16.69
N LEU A 124 -0.53 9.18 -17.39
CA LEU A 124 -0.42 9.20 -18.84
C LEU A 124 -0.50 7.78 -19.41
N ASN A 125 -1.24 7.60 -20.51
CA ASN A 125 -1.57 6.26 -21.00
C ASN A 125 -0.35 5.50 -21.58
N GLN A 126 0.67 6.24 -22.01
CA GLN A 126 1.95 5.77 -22.54
C GLN A 126 2.93 5.29 -21.44
N THR A 127 2.73 5.71 -20.19
CA THR A 127 3.62 5.39 -19.07
C THR A 127 3.70 3.87 -18.82
N GLY A 128 4.90 3.41 -18.47
CA GLY A 128 5.18 1.99 -18.22
C GLY A 128 5.05 1.07 -19.44
N SER A 129 4.93 1.62 -20.66
CA SER A 129 4.87 0.85 -21.91
C SER A 129 6.03 -0.13 -22.09
N ILE A 130 7.21 0.19 -21.53
CA ILE A 130 8.39 -0.69 -21.46
C ILE A 130 8.13 -2.04 -20.78
N PHE A 131 7.09 -2.16 -19.95
CA PHE A 131 6.71 -3.41 -19.29
C PHE A 131 5.65 -4.24 -20.05
N GLY A 132 5.18 -3.76 -21.21
CA GLY A 132 4.10 -4.37 -21.98
C GLY A 132 2.72 -4.09 -21.39
N GLY A 133 2.07 -5.11 -20.82
CA GLY A 133 0.79 -4.98 -20.14
C GLY A 133 0.90 -4.19 -18.83
N ARG A 134 0.04 -3.18 -18.66
CA ARG A 134 -0.16 -2.39 -17.43
C ARG A 134 -1.48 -1.65 -17.54
N LEU A 135 -2.19 -1.44 -16.43
CA LEU A 135 -3.40 -0.62 -16.40
C LEU A 135 -3.03 0.82 -16.05
N ASN A 136 -3.07 1.72 -17.03
CA ASN A 136 -3.01 3.16 -16.78
C ASN A 136 -4.30 3.66 -16.11
N LEU A 137 -4.30 4.87 -15.55
CA LEU A 137 -5.43 5.34 -14.74
C LEU A 137 -6.75 5.46 -15.53
N ASP A 138 -6.71 5.68 -16.85
CA ASP A 138 -7.92 5.59 -17.68
C ASP A 138 -8.53 4.18 -17.61
N ALA A 139 -7.73 3.15 -17.90
CA ALA A 139 -8.16 1.75 -17.90
C ALA A 139 -8.60 1.25 -16.51
N GLN A 140 -8.00 1.77 -15.44
CA GLN A 140 -8.46 1.48 -14.07
C GLN A 140 -9.85 2.09 -13.80
N ILE A 141 -10.15 3.27 -14.35
CA ILE A 141 -11.47 3.91 -14.26
C ILE A 141 -12.49 3.24 -15.20
N ASP A 142 -12.06 2.69 -16.34
CA ASP A 142 -12.89 1.84 -17.21
C ASP A 142 -13.33 0.57 -16.47
N ASN A 143 -12.39 -0.12 -15.82
CA ASN A 143 -12.67 -1.30 -15.00
C ASN A 143 -13.62 -0.99 -13.83
N TYR A 144 -13.47 0.17 -13.18
CA TYR A 144 -14.43 0.64 -12.17
C TYR A 144 -15.81 0.97 -12.76
N ALA A 145 -15.89 1.50 -13.98
CA ALA A 145 -17.17 1.73 -14.65
C ALA A 145 -17.92 0.41 -14.92
N ASN A 146 -17.19 -0.67 -15.24
CA ASN A 146 -17.75 -2.03 -15.34
C ASN A 146 -18.28 -2.49 -13.98
N SER A 147 -17.47 -2.46 -12.91
CA SER A 147 -17.95 -2.85 -11.57
C SER A 147 -19.13 -2.00 -11.07
N ARG A 148 -19.22 -0.72 -11.44
CA ARG A 148 -20.40 0.13 -11.20
C ARG A 148 -21.63 -0.39 -11.98
N HIS A 149 -21.45 -0.80 -13.24
CA HIS A 149 -22.53 -1.40 -14.04
C HIS A 149 -23.01 -2.73 -13.42
N ASP A 150 -22.08 -3.61 -13.04
CA ASP A 150 -22.39 -4.90 -12.42
C ASP A 150 -23.17 -4.73 -11.09
N LEU A 151 -22.73 -3.82 -10.23
CA LEU A 151 -23.43 -3.48 -8.98
C LEU A 151 -24.85 -2.96 -9.24
N ILE A 152 -25.06 -2.16 -10.29
CA ILE A 152 -26.39 -1.67 -10.69
C ILE A 152 -27.26 -2.80 -11.24
N ALA A 153 -26.69 -3.72 -12.02
CA ALA A 153 -27.40 -4.87 -12.58
C ALA A 153 -27.83 -5.89 -11.50
N LEU A 154 -26.99 -6.10 -10.47
CA LEU A 154 -27.22 -7.07 -9.41
C LEU A 154 -28.11 -6.55 -8.26
N HIS A 155 -27.99 -5.27 -7.90
CA HIS A 155 -28.64 -4.72 -6.70
C HIS A 155 -29.59 -3.54 -6.99
N GLY A 156 -29.69 -3.10 -8.26
CA GLY A 156 -30.48 -1.94 -8.67
C GLY A 156 -29.76 -0.61 -8.43
N GLU A 157 -30.09 0.39 -9.26
CA GLU A 157 -29.37 1.66 -9.28
C GLU A 157 -29.36 2.39 -7.93
N VAL A 158 -30.50 2.44 -7.23
CA VAL A 158 -30.62 3.15 -5.94
C VAL A 158 -29.68 2.57 -4.89
N ALA A 159 -29.56 1.24 -4.80
CA ALA A 159 -28.67 0.59 -3.83
C ALA A 159 -27.20 0.75 -4.21
N ALA A 160 -26.86 0.52 -5.49
CA ALA A 160 -25.51 0.66 -6.00
C ALA A 160 -24.98 2.10 -5.88
N VAL A 161 -25.77 3.10 -6.28
CA VAL A 161 -25.39 4.52 -6.18
C VAL A 161 -25.28 4.96 -4.71
N SER A 162 -26.13 4.45 -3.82
CA SER A 162 -26.00 4.68 -2.37
C SER A 162 -24.68 4.12 -1.82
N LEU A 163 -24.35 2.87 -2.17
CA LEU A 163 -23.09 2.23 -1.80
C LEU A 163 -21.87 3.02 -2.31
N LEU A 164 -21.85 3.37 -3.60
CA LEU A 164 -20.71 4.07 -4.23
C LEU A 164 -20.53 5.50 -3.69
N ARG A 165 -21.60 6.23 -3.40
CA ARG A 165 -21.50 7.54 -2.73
C ARG A 165 -21.12 7.42 -1.23
N GLY A 166 -21.42 6.27 -0.62
CA GLY A 166 -21.00 5.91 0.73
C GLY A 166 -19.53 5.46 0.81
N ALA A 167 -19.00 4.85 -0.24
CA ALA A 167 -17.67 4.25 -0.34
C ALA A 167 -16.50 5.23 -0.24
N LEU A 168 -15.32 4.72 0.13
CA LEU A 168 -14.03 5.41 0.10
C LEU A 168 -13.29 5.10 -1.22
N PHE A 169 -12.65 6.12 -1.79
CA PHE A 169 -11.82 6.00 -2.99
C PHE A 169 -10.41 6.48 -2.66
N SER A 170 -9.39 5.72 -3.06
CA SER A 170 -7.98 6.11 -2.90
C SER A 170 -7.24 6.01 -4.22
N VAL A 171 -6.57 7.08 -4.64
CA VAL A 171 -5.79 7.15 -5.88
C VAL A 171 -4.32 7.44 -5.56
N THR A 172 -3.42 6.51 -5.90
CA THR A 172 -1.96 6.61 -5.67
C THR A 172 -1.22 6.46 -6.99
N MET A 173 -1.07 7.57 -7.72
CA MET A 173 -0.55 7.58 -9.09
C MET A 173 0.36 8.79 -9.35
N GLY A 174 1.35 8.61 -10.23
CA GLY A 174 2.23 9.68 -10.73
C GLY A 174 3.73 9.37 -10.63
N SER A 175 4.13 8.35 -9.85
CA SER A 175 5.53 8.00 -9.66
C SER A 175 6.15 7.49 -10.97
N ASN A 176 5.45 6.58 -11.66
CA ASN A 176 5.87 5.97 -12.91
C ASN A 176 5.94 6.97 -14.07
N ASP A 177 5.08 7.99 -14.09
CA ASP A 177 5.12 9.04 -15.12
C ASP A 177 6.46 9.81 -15.12
N PHE A 178 7.16 9.83 -13.98
CA PHE A 178 8.56 10.22 -13.91
C PHE A 178 9.49 9.04 -14.19
N ILE A 179 9.56 8.05 -13.28
CA ILE A 179 10.66 7.07 -13.27
C ILE A 179 10.62 6.04 -14.41
N ASN A 180 9.43 5.77 -14.96
CA ASN A 180 9.15 4.79 -16.02
C ASN A 180 8.54 5.46 -17.27
N ASN A 181 8.74 6.77 -17.41
CA ASN A 181 8.47 7.54 -18.62
C ASN A 181 9.47 8.70 -18.77
N TYR A 182 9.21 9.88 -18.18
CA TYR A 182 9.99 11.11 -18.45
C TYR A 182 11.48 11.05 -18.06
N LEU A 183 11.87 10.15 -17.15
CA LEU A 183 13.25 9.94 -16.69
C LEU A 183 13.90 8.65 -17.22
N THR A 184 13.17 7.81 -17.97
CA THR A 184 13.66 6.51 -18.44
C THR A 184 14.94 6.69 -19.28
N PRO A 185 16.11 6.15 -18.86
CA PRO A 185 17.37 6.37 -19.55
C PRO A 185 17.33 5.98 -21.04
N ILE A 186 18.02 6.77 -21.87
CA ILE A 186 18.07 6.66 -23.35
C ILE A 186 16.70 6.89 -24.03
N LEU A 187 15.68 6.08 -23.73
CA LEU A 187 14.39 6.06 -24.44
C LEU A 187 13.66 7.40 -24.43
N SER A 188 13.68 8.13 -23.31
CA SER A 188 13.00 9.43 -23.17
C SER A 188 13.88 10.65 -23.50
N VAL A 189 15.10 10.44 -24.01
CA VAL A 189 15.99 11.55 -24.40
C VAL A 189 15.38 12.45 -25.50
N PRO A 190 14.76 11.92 -26.58
CA PRO A 190 14.13 12.75 -27.61
C PRO A 190 12.94 13.55 -27.06
N GLU A 191 12.11 12.93 -26.21
CA GLU A 191 10.94 13.61 -25.61
C GLU A 191 11.37 14.71 -24.64
N ARG A 192 12.39 14.49 -23.80
CA ARG A 192 12.94 15.55 -22.94
C ARG A 192 13.58 16.70 -23.71
N ALA A 193 14.09 16.45 -24.91
CA ALA A 193 14.67 17.51 -25.76
C ALA A 193 13.60 18.45 -26.33
N SER A 194 12.39 17.95 -26.60
CA SER A 194 11.25 18.76 -27.10
C SER A 194 10.32 19.26 -25.97
N THR A 195 10.23 18.53 -24.86
CA THR A 195 9.21 18.71 -23.82
C THR A 195 9.83 19.14 -22.49
N PRO A 196 9.86 20.46 -22.17
CA PRO A 196 10.43 20.93 -20.91
C PRO A 196 9.59 20.48 -19.70
N PRO A 197 10.19 20.33 -18.49
CA PRO A 197 9.50 19.73 -17.35
C PRO A 197 8.19 20.40 -16.94
N ALA A 198 8.08 21.72 -17.13
CA ALA A 198 6.85 22.47 -16.83
C ALA A 198 5.69 22.13 -17.78
N ALA A 199 5.98 21.79 -19.04
CA ALA A 199 4.99 21.35 -20.02
C ALA A 199 4.55 19.90 -19.74
N PHE A 200 5.49 19.00 -19.48
CA PHE A 200 5.22 17.61 -19.10
C PHE A 200 4.32 17.52 -17.84
N ILE A 201 4.71 18.21 -16.76
CA ILE A 201 3.91 18.28 -15.53
C ILE A 201 2.56 18.99 -15.77
N GLY A 202 2.49 19.93 -16.72
CA GLY A 202 1.23 20.53 -17.18
C GLY A 202 0.29 19.50 -17.79
N ALA A 203 0.79 18.66 -18.70
CA ALA A 203 0.02 17.58 -19.33
C ALA A 203 -0.45 16.53 -18.31
N MET A 204 0.42 16.10 -17.38
CA MET A 204 0.04 15.21 -16.27
C MET A 204 -1.14 15.78 -15.47
N ILE A 205 -1.05 17.04 -15.03
CA ILE A 205 -2.10 17.68 -14.22
C ILE A 205 -3.40 17.88 -15.01
N ALA A 206 -3.32 18.21 -16.29
CA ALA A 206 -4.49 18.30 -17.16
C ALA A 206 -5.20 16.94 -17.32
N LYS A 207 -4.43 15.86 -17.53
CA LYS A 207 -4.95 14.49 -17.64
C LYS A 207 -5.53 13.99 -16.32
N TYR A 208 -4.85 14.24 -15.20
CA TYR A 208 -5.30 13.81 -13.87
C TYR A 208 -6.60 14.54 -13.45
N ARG A 209 -6.78 15.81 -13.84
CA ARG A 209 -8.06 16.54 -13.65
C ARG A 209 -9.22 15.79 -14.33
N GLN A 210 -9.04 15.36 -15.58
CA GLN A 210 -10.07 14.61 -16.32
C GLN A 210 -10.40 13.27 -15.63
N GLN A 211 -9.38 12.54 -15.19
CA GLN A 211 -9.53 11.24 -14.53
C GLN A 211 -10.23 11.35 -13.16
N LEU A 212 -9.84 12.32 -12.33
CA LEU A 212 -10.48 12.55 -11.03
C LEU A 212 -11.93 13.08 -11.17
N ALA A 213 -12.20 13.93 -12.16
CA ALA A 213 -13.56 14.34 -12.50
C ALA A 213 -14.41 13.17 -13.01
N ARG A 214 -13.82 12.26 -13.81
CA ARG A 214 -14.50 11.05 -14.30
C ARG A 214 -14.90 10.10 -13.15
N LEU A 215 -14.05 9.94 -12.13
CA LEU A 215 -14.43 9.19 -10.92
C LEU A 215 -15.64 9.82 -10.22
N TYR A 216 -15.71 11.15 -10.11
CA TYR A 216 -16.89 11.83 -9.57
C TYR A 216 -18.16 11.64 -10.42
N LEU A 217 -18.05 11.64 -11.74
CA LEU A 217 -19.18 11.31 -12.63
C LEU A 217 -19.65 9.86 -12.43
N LEU A 218 -18.73 8.94 -12.12
CA LEU A 218 -19.00 7.54 -11.73
C LEU A 218 -19.27 7.40 -10.20
N ASP A 219 -20.03 8.33 -9.63
CA ASP A 219 -20.51 8.34 -8.24
C ASP A 219 -19.48 8.39 -7.09
N ALA A 220 -18.18 8.50 -7.35
CA ALA A 220 -17.20 8.69 -6.29
C ALA A 220 -17.44 10.03 -5.55
N ARG A 221 -17.63 9.99 -4.22
CA ARG A 221 -17.84 11.21 -3.40
C ARG A 221 -16.78 11.42 -2.34
N LYS A 222 -15.95 10.42 -2.04
CA LYS A 222 -14.97 10.46 -0.94
C LYS A 222 -13.59 10.04 -1.46
N VAL A 223 -12.82 10.98 -1.98
CA VAL A 223 -11.62 10.67 -2.77
C VAL A 223 -10.35 11.16 -2.07
N VAL A 224 -9.51 10.23 -1.64
CA VAL A 224 -8.15 10.50 -1.17
C VAL A 224 -7.20 10.40 -2.35
N VAL A 225 -6.43 11.46 -2.62
CA VAL A 225 -5.45 11.54 -3.69
C VAL A 225 -4.06 11.66 -3.06
N ALA A 226 -3.25 10.62 -3.21
CA ALA A 226 -1.87 10.61 -2.73
C ALA A 226 -0.95 11.35 -3.69
N ASN A 227 0.01 12.09 -3.13
CA ASN A 227 1.06 12.76 -3.91
C ASN A 227 2.25 11.82 -4.19
N VAL A 228 3.13 12.23 -5.11
CA VAL A 228 4.32 11.44 -5.48
C VAL A 228 5.35 11.55 -4.37
N GLY A 229 5.90 10.41 -3.91
CA GLY A 229 6.95 10.38 -2.87
C GLY A 229 8.28 11.00 -3.31
N PRO A 230 9.32 10.97 -2.46
CA PRO A 230 10.67 11.42 -2.81
C PRO A 230 11.34 10.41 -3.75
N ILE A 231 10.91 10.36 -5.01
CA ILE A 231 11.34 9.39 -6.03
C ILE A 231 12.85 9.39 -6.28
N GLY A 232 13.54 10.49 -6.04
CA GLY A 232 15.00 10.56 -6.12
C GLY A 232 15.73 9.76 -5.03
N CYS A 233 15.04 9.40 -3.95
CA CYS A 233 15.59 8.58 -2.87
C CYS A 233 15.45 7.06 -3.11
N ILE A 234 14.70 6.61 -4.13
CA ILE A 234 14.54 5.16 -4.38
C ILE A 234 15.87 4.55 -4.87
N PRO A 235 16.17 3.27 -4.56
CA PRO A 235 17.45 2.64 -4.92
C PRO A 235 17.79 2.76 -6.41
N TYR A 236 16.83 2.55 -7.31
CA TYR A 236 17.01 2.68 -8.75
C TYR A 236 17.47 4.08 -9.18
N GLN A 237 16.86 5.15 -8.65
CA GLN A 237 17.25 6.52 -9.01
C GLN A 237 18.59 6.92 -8.39
N ARG A 238 18.93 6.43 -7.19
CA ARG A 238 20.25 6.64 -6.57
C ARG A 238 21.37 5.95 -7.36
N GLU A 239 21.11 4.77 -7.91
CA GLU A 239 22.08 3.99 -8.69
C GLU A 239 22.25 4.49 -10.13
N THR A 240 21.17 4.95 -10.77
CA THR A 240 21.20 5.53 -12.12
C THR A 240 21.65 6.99 -12.17
N ASN A 241 21.71 7.70 -11.03
CA ASN A 241 22.23 9.07 -10.91
C ASN A 241 23.48 9.09 -10.00
N PRO A 242 24.63 8.54 -10.43
CA PRO A 242 25.81 8.36 -9.56
C PRO A 242 26.40 9.67 -9.01
N SER A 243 26.10 10.82 -9.61
CA SER A 243 26.42 12.16 -9.09
C SER A 243 25.74 12.49 -7.75
N ALA A 244 24.72 11.74 -7.34
CA ALA A 244 24.09 11.86 -6.02
C ALA A 244 24.88 11.14 -4.90
N ALA A 245 25.86 10.30 -5.24
CA ALA A 245 26.61 9.45 -4.30
C ALA A 245 25.66 8.70 -3.34
N ALA A 246 25.92 8.76 -2.02
CA ALA A 246 25.07 8.12 -1.02
C ALA A 246 23.74 8.86 -0.75
N ALA A 247 23.52 10.06 -1.28
CA ALA A 247 22.32 10.87 -1.04
C ALA A 247 21.16 10.46 -1.97
N CYS A 248 20.12 11.30 -2.06
CA CYS A 248 19.03 11.17 -3.03
C CYS A 248 19.32 11.98 -4.29
N ALA A 249 18.87 11.51 -5.45
CA ALA A 249 18.91 12.25 -6.71
C ALA A 249 17.95 13.46 -6.64
N GLU A 250 18.48 14.68 -6.65
CA GLU A 250 17.68 15.88 -6.40
C GLU A 250 16.82 16.30 -7.59
N PHE A 251 17.23 16.09 -8.85
CA PHE A 251 16.41 16.46 -10.01
C PHE A 251 15.06 15.69 -10.07
N PRO A 252 14.99 14.35 -9.91
CA PRO A 252 13.71 13.64 -9.76
C PRO A 252 12.85 14.16 -8.60
N ASN A 253 13.48 14.52 -7.47
CA ASN A 253 12.78 15.11 -6.33
C ASN A 253 12.23 16.51 -6.63
N GLN A 254 12.92 17.34 -7.42
CA GLN A 254 12.40 18.63 -7.89
C GLN A 254 11.17 18.47 -8.78
N LEU A 255 11.17 17.47 -9.68
CA LEU A 255 10.00 17.15 -10.52
C LEU A 255 8.80 16.74 -9.65
N ALA A 256 9.00 15.81 -8.71
CA ALA A 256 7.96 15.39 -7.77
C ALA A 256 7.41 16.56 -6.94
N ARG A 257 8.27 17.40 -6.33
CA ARG A 257 7.83 18.59 -5.58
C ARG A 257 7.13 19.64 -6.47
N SER A 258 7.46 19.72 -7.76
CA SER A 258 6.81 20.61 -8.72
C SER A 258 5.41 20.12 -9.10
N PHE A 259 5.26 18.82 -9.37
CA PHE A 259 3.98 18.17 -9.60
C PHE A 259 3.08 18.21 -8.36
N ASN A 260 3.61 17.84 -7.19
CA ASN A 260 2.86 17.79 -5.92
C ASN A 260 2.22 19.14 -5.55
N ARG A 261 2.88 20.27 -5.80
CA ARG A 261 2.30 21.61 -5.61
C ARG A 261 1.08 21.86 -6.52
N ARG A 262 1.17 21.46 -7.79
CA ARG A 262 0.06 21.59 -8.76
C ARG A 262 -1.06 20.59 -8.47
N LEU A 263 -0.72 19.39 -8.01
CA LEU A 263 -1.68 18.37 -7.59
C LEU A 263 -2.48 18.83 -6.37
N ARG A 264 -1.84 19.49 -5.39
CA ARG A 264 -2.53 20.09 -4.24
C ARG A 264 -3.59 21.08 -4.70
N ALA A 265 -3.20 22.05 -5.52
CA ALA A 265 -4.13 23.02 -6.09
C ALA A 265 -5.27 22.37 -6.89
N LEU A 266 -5.01 21.31 -7.67
CA LEU A 266 -6.03 20.54 -8.38
C LEU A 266 -7.01 19.82 -7.43
N VAL A 267 -6.50 19.23 -6.34
CA VAL A 267 -7.33 18.52 -5.35
C VAL A 267 -8.20 19.49 -4.56
N ASP A 268 -7.66 20.67 -4.23
CA ASP A 268 -8.40 21.76 -3.59
C ASP A 268 -9.47 22.36 -4.55
N GLU A 269 -9.13 22.54 -5.83
CA GLU A 269 -10.04 22.96 -6.92
C GLU A 269 -11.22 22.00 -7.07
N LEU A 270 -10.96 20.69 -7.23
CA LEU A 270 -11.99 19.67 -7.36
C LEU A 270 -12.86 19.56 -6.11
N GLY A 271 -12.26 19.68 -4.92
CA GLY A 271 -12.97 19.69 -3.64
C GLY A 271 -13.90 20.89 -3.45
N ALA A 272 -13.63 22.03 -4.11
CA ALA A 272 -14.50 23.19 -4.13
C ALA A 272 -15.55 23.13 -5.27
N ALA A 273 -15.18 22.58 -6.43
CA ALA A 273 -15.99 22.63 -7.65
C ALA A 273 -17.01 21.49 -7.81
N LEU A 274 -16.90 20.37 -7.05
CA LEU A 274 -17.72 19.18 -7.23
C LEU A 274 -18.69 18.95 -6.04
N PRO A 275 -19.98 19.33 -6.15
CA PRO A 275 -20.93 19.35 -5.03
C PRO A 275 -21.14 17.99 -4.37
N GLY A 276 -21.25 17.99 -3.03
CA GLY A 276 -21.47 16.78 -2.24
C GLY A 276 -20.30 15.79 -2.24
N SER A 277 -19.17 16.13 -2.86
CA SER A 277 -17.92 15.38 -2.76
C SER A 277 -17.03 15.93 -1.64
N ARG A 278 -16.00 15.15 -1.27
CA ARG A 278 -14.87 15.59 -0.47
C ARG A 278 -13.60 14.94 -1.01
N PHE A 279 -12.81 15.75 -1.71
CA PHE A 279 -11.46 15.40 -2.13
C PHE A 279 -10.46 15.72 -0.99
N VAL A 280 -9.44 14.89 -0.83
CA VAL A 280 -8.41 15.04 0.23
C VAL A 280 -7.03 14.73 -0.33
N TYR A 281 -6.10 15.65 -0.15
CA TYR A 281 -4.70 15.48 -0.53
C TYR A 281 -3.91 14.77 0.58
N ALA A 282 -3.28 13.63 0.27
CA ALA A 282 -2.38 12.92 1.19
C ALA A 282 -0.91 13.21 0.86
N ASP A 283 -0.17 13.81 1.81
CA ASP A 283 1.21 14.26 1.61
C ASP A 283 2.25 13.15 1.92
N VAL A 284 2.26 12.12 1.07
CA VAL A 284 3.22 11.00 1.12
C VAL A 284 4.66 11.50 1.02
N TYR A 285 4.94 12.52 0.20
CA TYR A 285 6.28 13.11 0.06
C TYR A 285 6.84 13.53 1.42
N HIS A 286 6.07 14.29 2.21
CA HIS A 286 6.51 14.75 3.53
C HIS A 286 6.71 13.58 4.50
N ILE A 287 5.78 12.64 4.55
CA ILE A 287 5.82 11.48 5.47
C ILE A 287 7.03 10.58 5.18
N VAL A 288 7.27 10.23 3.92
CA VAL A 288 8.42 9.39 3.54
C VAL A 288 9.74 10.15 3.72
N SER A 289 9.76 11.48 3.50
CA SER A 289 10.95 12.30 3.78
C SER A 289 11.30 12.33 5.27
N ASP A 290 10.30 12.42 6.16
CA ASP A 290 10.50 12.31 7.61
C ASP A 290 11.01 10.93 8.00
N ILE A 291 10.43 9.85 7.46
CA ILE A 291 10.90 8.48 7.72
C ILE A 291 12.36 8.29 7.27
N ILE A 292 12.77 8.86 6.12
CA ILE A 292 14.17 8.81 5.65
C ILE A 292 15.11 9.58 6.59
N ALA A 293 14.72 10.78 7.04
CA ALA A 293 15.54 11.59 7.94
C ALA A 293 15.63 10.99 9.36
N ASN A 294 14.51 10.51 9.88
CA ASN A 294 14.30 10.13 11.28
C ASN A 294 14.09 8.61 11.46
N TYR A 295 14.64 7.79 10.55
CA TYR A 295 14.40 6.34 10.46
C TYR A 295 14.52 5.60 11.81
N ARG A 296 15.51 5.95 12.63
CA ARG A 296 15.74 5.35 13.95
C ARG A 296 14.60 5.55 14.95
N SER A 297 13.91 6.70 14.93
CA SER A 297 12.74 6.93 15.80
C SER A 297 11.47 6.24 15.31
N HIS A 298 11.43 5.88 14.01
CA HIS A 298 10.38 5.03 13.43
C HIS A 298 10.68 3.53 13.59
N GLY A 299 11.66 3.16 14.44
CA GLY A 299 12.04 1.77 14.73
C GLY A 299 12.93 1.12 13.66
N VAL A 300 13.24 1.82 12.57
CA VAL A 300 14.03 1.28 11.45
C VAL A 300 15.51 1.21 11.83
N VAL A 301 16.13 0.06 11.57
CA VAL A 301 17.59 -0.13 11.66
C VAL A 301 18.19 -0.22 10.27
N LYS A 302 19.43 0.25 10.10
CA LYS A 302 20.23 -0.03 8.90
C LYS A 302 20.87 -1.41 9.07
N GLU A 303 20.28 -2.44 8.51
CA GLU A 303 20.93 -3.75 8.42
C GLU A 303 21.89 -3.81 7.22
N SER A 304 23.16 -4.04 7.48
CA SER A 304 24.22 -4.15 6.48
C SER A 304 24.69 -5.61 6.38
N PHE A 305 23.93 -6.45 5.69
CA PHE A 305 24.29 -7.87 5.51
C PHE A 305 25.33 -8.05 4.40
N GLY A 306 26.54 -8.49 4.77
CA GLY A 306 27.51 -9.10 3.85
C GLY A 306 27.96 -8.24 2.66
N GLY A 307 27.99 -6.91 2.80
CA GLY A 307 28.37 -5.99 1.71
C GLY A 307 27.22 -5.52 0.81
N TRP A 308 25.98 -5.95 1.10
CA TRP A 308 24.78 -5.48 0.39
C TRP A 308 23.97 -4.55 1.30
N GLU A 309 23.97 -3.24 1.04
CA GLU A 309 23.16 -2.25 1.81
C GLU A 309 21.64 -2.30 1.52
N LYS A 310 21.14 -3.41 0.96
CA LYS A 310 19.81 -3.48 0.32
C LYS A 310 18.91 -4.60 0.87
N CYS A 311 18.61 -4.56 2.16
CA CYS A 311 17.25 -4.92 2.56
C CYS A 311 16.32 -3.80 2.09
N CYS A 312 15.71 -3.98 0.91
CA CYS A 312 14.66 -3.10 0.40
C CYS A 312 13.33 -3.36 1.11
N GLU A 313 13.31 -3.29 2.45
CA GLU A 313 12.06 -3.27 3.20
C GLU A 313 11.29 -1.99 2.84
N ILE A 314 10.16 -2.17 2.16
CA ILE A 314 9.26 -1.06 1.81
C ILE A 314 8.46 -0.73 3.06
N ILE A 315 9.06 0.10 3.92
CA ILE A 315 8.49 0.58 5.17
C ILE A 315 7.29 1.49 4.87
N VAL A 316 6.13 1.12 5.40
CA VAL A 316 4.86 1.79 5.16
C VAL A 316 4.17 2.08 6.49
N ILE A 317 4.17 3.35 6.89
CA ILE A 317 3.36 3.86 8.01
C ILE A 317 2.69 5.15 7.56
N LEU A 318 1.35 5.16 7.54
CA LEU A 318 0.55 6.32 7.09
C LEU A 318 -0.75 6.46 7.92
N SER A 319 -0.68 6.08 9.19
CA SER A 319 -1.79 6.03 10.14
C SER A 319 -1.86 7.28 11.02
N ILE A 320 -2.54 8.33 10.53
CA ILE A 320 -3.14 9.43 11.34
C ILE A 320 -4.24 10.14 10.53
N SER A 321 -3.96 10.52 9.28
CA SER A 321 -4.79 11.48 8.52
C SER A 321 -6.14 10.94 8.03
N LEU A 322 -6.31 9.62 7.86
CA LEU A 322 -7.58 9.05 7.38
C LEU A 322 -8.68 9.00 8.46
N LEU A 323 -8.35 8.84 9.74
CA LEU A 323 -9.34 8.64 10.80
C LEU A 323 -10.29 9.85 10.93
N SER A 324 -9.74 11.06 10.83
CA SER A 324 -10.50 12.33 10.85
C SER A 324 -11.37 12.57 9.60
N PHE A 325 -11.31 11.69 8.60
CA PHE A 325 -12.15 11.76 7.41
C PHE A 325 -13.45 10.95 7.57
N VAL A 326 -13.38 9.79 8.23
CA VAL A 326 -14.52 8.85 8.39
C VAL A 326 -15.59 9.41 9.33
N GLN A 327 -15.18 10.07 10.42
CA GLN A 327 -16.07 10.55 11.51
C GLN A 327 -16.74 11.91 11.20
N GLY A 328 -17.32 12.06 10.00
CA GLY A 328 -17.84 13.34 9.50
C GLY A 328 -18.95 13.96 10.34
N SER A 329 -18.62 14.94 11.20
CA SER A 329 -19.60 15.72 11.97
C SER A 329 -19.19 17.20 12.12
N ARG A 330 -20.15 18.11 11.89
CA ARG A 330 -20.14 19.50 12.36
C ARG A 330 -21.07 19.59 13.58
N TRP A 331 -20.75 20.44 14.56
CA TRP A 331 -21.63 21.54 15.03
C TRP A 331 -20.98 22.33 16.19
N ARG A 332 -21.72 23.28 16.77
CA ARG A 332 -21.20 24.40 17.60
C ARG A 332 -21.16 24.13 19.11
N THR A 333 -20.42 25.00 19.78
CA THR A 333 -20.23 25.13 21.23
C THR A 333 -21.50 25.19 22.09
N ARG A 334 -21.47 24.51 23.25
CA ARG A 334 -21.92 25.01 24.56
C ARG A 334 -21.28 24.20 25.71
N ARG A 335 -21.60 24.55 26.97
CA ARG A 335 -20.73 24.32 28.15
C ARG A 335 -21.03 23.03 28.93
N ALA A 336 -20.00 22.65 29.70
CA ALA A 336 -19.89 21.55 30.67
C ALA A 336 -21.10 21.25 31.57
N ALA A 337 -21.16 19.97 31.98
CA ALA A 337 -21.69 19.51 33.26
C ALA A 337 -20.72 18.44 33.84
N THR A 338 -20.71 18.25 35.16
CA THR A 338 -19.78 17.37 35.88
C THR A 338 -20.44 16.07 36.35
N TRP A 339 -19.64 15.01 36.55
CA TRP A 339 -19.72 13.91 37.55
C TRP A 339 -18.92 12.68 37.04
N ALA A 340 -18.63 11.62 37.80
CA ALA A 340 -17.95 11.49 39.11
C ALA A 340 -17.86 9.99 39.48
N GLY A 341 -16.66 9.48 39.83
CA GLY A 341 -16.44 8.08 40.24
C GLY A 341 -16.33 7.06 39.07
N GLY A 342 -15.60 5.94 39.20
CA GLY A 342 -14.78 5.52 40.35
C GLY A 342 -13.86 4.32 40.07
N SER A 343 -13.00 4.06 41.05
CA SER A 343 -12.18 2.86 41.36
C SER A 343 -12.70 1.48 40.91
N ALA A 344 -11.88 0.42 40.75
CA ALA A 344 -10.41 0.25 40.72
C ALA A 344 -10.08 -1.23 40.35
N GLY A 345 -8.80 -1.58 40.14
CA GLY A 345 -8.40 -2.99 40.03
C GLY A 345 -6.99 -3.22 39.45
N TRP A 346 -5.97 -3.32 40.32
CA TRP A 346 -4.63 -3.80 39.94
C TRP A 346 -4.45 -5.25 40.42
N CYS A 347 -3.75 -6.08 39.64
CA CYS A 347 -2.88 -7.11 40.21
C CYS A 347 -1.70 -7.43 39.28
N ARG A 348 -0.63 -8.04 39.83
CA ARG A 348 0.70 -8.14 39.19
C ARG A 348 1.09 -9.57 38.78
N ALA A 349 2.04 -9.64 37.84
CA ALA A 349 2.72 -10.87 37.44
C ALA A 349 3.52 -11.53 38.58
N GLY A 350 3.60 -12.86 38.57
CA GLY A 350 4.43 -13.66 39.46
C GLY A 350 5.64 -14.32 38.76
N ARG A 351 6.76 -14.48 39.48
CA ARG A 351 7.96 -15.23 39.06
C ARG A 351 8.50 -16.08 40.22
N ARG A 352 8.79 -17.36 39.97
CA ARG A 352 9.72 -18.30 40.66
C ARG A 352 9.81 -19.55 39.76
N ARG A 353 10.97 -20.09 39.36
CA ARG A 353 11.94 -20.92 40.13
C ARG A 353 11.25 -22.10 40.88
N GLY A 354 11.54 -23.38 40.64
CA GLY A 354 12.39 -24.04 39.64
C GLY A 354 13.26 -25.16 40.26
N THR A 355 13.12 -26.40 39.77
CA THR A 355 13.86 -27.64 40.17
C THR A 355 13.95 -28.61 38.98
N ALA A 356 14.76 -29.68 39.07
CA ALA A 356 15.07 -30.56 37.93
C ALA A 356 15.20 -32.05 38.31
N ARG A 357 14.96 -32.97 37.35
CA ARG A 357 15.79 -34.19 37.06
C ARG A 357 15.18 -35.13 35.98
N THR A 358 16.07 -35.63 35.11
CA THR A 358 16.13 -36.98 34.45
C THR A 358 14.89 -37.71 33.91
N GLY A 359 14.94 -38.14 32.64
CA GLY A 359 14.19 -39.30 32.11
C GLY A 359 13.85 -39.23 30.61
N PRO A 360 14.29 -40.18 29.75
CA PRO A 360 13.89 -40.26 28.34
C PRO A 360 12.76 -41.28 28.10
N SER A 361 12.00 -41.12 27.01
CA SER A 361 10.99 -42.09 26.57
C SER A 361 10.95 -42.23 25.04
N THR A 362 11.30 -43.42 24.53
CA THR A 362 11.14 -43.84 23.13
C THR A 362 9.77 -44.47 22.88
N CYS A 363 9.17 -44.22 21.71
CA CYS A 363 8.00 -44.98 21.23
C CYS A 363 8.20 -45.41 19.77
N SER A 364 7.83 -46.65 19.47
CA SER A 364 7.88 -47.28 18.14
C SER A 364 6.78 -48.34 18.04
N GLY A 365 5.98 -48.36 16.96
CA GLY A 365 4.92 -49.38 16.81
C GLY A 365 3.87 -49.14 15.72
N THR A 366 4.22 -49.41 14.46
CA THR A 366 3.32 -50.01 13.45
C THR A 366 3.32 -51.56 13.65
N PRO A 367 2.47 -52.41 13.00
CA PRO A 367 1.86 -52.36 11.64
C PRO A 367 0.32 -52.62 11.67
N THR A 368 -0.47 -53.02 10.63
CA THR A 368 -0.28 -53.85 9.41
C THR A 368 -1.24 -53.48 8.24
N THR A 369 -0.87 -53.92 7.02
CA THR A 369 -1.69 -53.95 5.79
C THR A 369 -2.03 -55.39 5.38
N PRO A 370 -2.86 -55.62 4.33
CA PRO A 370 -2.37 -55.78 2.94
C PRO A 370 -3.17 -54.86 1.94
N ALA A 371 -3.26 -55.00 0.60
CA ALA A 371 -2.85 -56.02 -0.38
C ALA A 371 -2.50 -55.42 -1.77
N THR A 372 -2.37 -56.24 -2.82
CA THR A 372 -1.93 -55.91 -4.21
C THR A 372 -2.17 -57.15 -5.13
N PRO A 373 -1.71 -57.32 -6.41
CA PRO A 373 -1.23 -56.44 -7.52
C PRO A 373 -1.97 -56.82 -8.86
N PRO A 374 -1.38 -56.96 -10.09
CA PRO A 374 -0.17 -56.42 -10.75
C PRO A 374 -0.41 -55.78 -12.16
N THR A 375 0.47 -54.90 -12.67
CA THR A 375 1.62 -55.15 -13.61
C THR A 375 2.08 -53.78 -14.21
N ARG A 376 3.15 -53.55 -15.02
CA ARG A 376 4.30 -54.34 -15.55
C ARG A 376 5.50 -53.41 -15.94
N SER A 377 6.71 -54.01 -16.01
CA SER A 377 7.89 -53.73 -16.89
C SER A 377 8.53 -52.32 -17.02
N SER A 378 9.85 -52.30 -16.75
CA SER A 378 10.88 -51.26 -17.02
C SER A 378 11.74 -51.66 -18.28
N PRO A 379 13.02 -51.23 -18.53
CA PRO A 379 14.02 -50.38 -17.84
C PRO A 379 14.58 -49.24 -18.78
N ALA A 380 15.81 -48.65 -18.75
CA ALA A 380 17.05 -48.73 -17.95
C ALA A 380 17.91 -47.44 -18.06
N GLY A 381 18.77 -47.15 -17.06
CA GLY A 381 20.00 -46.32 -17.17
C GLY A 381 19.84 -44.78 -17.22
N SER A 382 20.85 -43.97 -16.85
CA SER A 382 22.15 -44.22 -16.17
C SER A 382 22.58 -42.95 -15.37
N SER A 383 23.72 -42.98 -14.67
CA SER A 383 24.14 -41.93 -13.71
C SER A 383 25.31 -41.06 -14.22
N THR A 384 25.46 -39.83 -13.67
CA THR A 384 26.74 -39.33 -13.11
C THR A 384 26.67 -37.92 -12.49
N ALA A 385 27.61 -37.68 -11.55
CA ALA A 385 28.27 -36.42 -11.17
C ALA A 385 27.46 -35.15 -10.83
N ALA A 386 27.75 -34.60 -9.64
CA ALA A 386 27.34 -33.25 -9.25
C ALA A 386 28.38 -32.20 -9.67
N HIS A 387 27.95 -31.01 -10.13
CA HIS A 387 28.82 -29.84 -10.27
C HIS A 387 28.27 -28.63 -9.52
N ARG A 388 28.94 -28.24 -8.44
CA ARG A 388 28.57 -27.11 -7.57
C ARG A 388 28.96 -25.79 -8.23
N THR A 389 28.05 -25.15 -8.95
CA THR A 389 28.27 -23.85 -9.60
C THR A 389 27.49 -22.73 -8.90
N SER A 390 28.19 -21.68 -8.48
CA SER A 390 27.61 -20.51 -7.81
C SER A 390 26.95 -19.58 -8.83
N ARG A 391 25.65 -19.77 -9.06
CA ARG A 391 24.85 -18.83 -9.87
C ARG A 391 24.78 -17.47 -9.16
N ARG A 392 25.54 -16.50 -9.66
CA ARG A 392 25.27 -15.07 -9.42
C ARG A 392 23.91 -14.74 -10.02
N SER A 393 22.92 -14.49 -9.19
CA SER A 393 21.64 -13.91 -9.61
C SER A 393 21.79 -12.40 -9.77
N THR A 394 21.95 -11.91 -10.99
CA THR A 394 21.70 -10.51 -11.31
C THR A 394 20.21 -10.20 -11.12
N CYS A 395 19.87 -9.29 -10.21
CA CYS A 395 18.52 -8.75 -10.15
C CYS A 395 18.22 -8.02 -11.47
N ALA A 396 17.03 -8.26 -12.04
CA ALA A 396 16.53 -7.49 -13.17
C ALA A 396 16.00 -6.12 -12.70
N SER A 397 15.97 -5.17 -13.64
CA SER A 397 15.68 -3.74 -13.44
C SER A 397 14.23 -3.42 -13.09
#